data_AF-D1AU20-F1
#
_entry.id   AF-D1AU20-F1
#
_cell.length_a   1.000
_cell.length_b   1.000
_cell.length_c   1.000
_cell.angle_alpha   90.00
_cell.angle_beta   90.00
_cell.angle_gamma   90.00
#
_symmetry.space_group_name_H-M   'P 1'
#
loop_
_entity.id
_entity.type
_entity.pdbx_description
1 polymer ?
#
loop_
_entity_poly.entity_id
_entity_poly.type
_entity_poly.pdbx_seq_one_letter_code
_entity_poly.pdbx_strand_id
1 'polypeptide(L)'
;MTEEMSDGARVVDVTIRGSTYRVACGASEEQRLGELASRLSRLVEAISGGGRSRTSDTLLLLLAGLKLEDKVEELTQQLSKATEELSEYKAMHSREVRLRGSLEGLLRYSLSRTRELLTYVNGTHVEEEAHDTESAAVEGTAGTC
;
A
#
# COMPACT_ATOMS: atom_id res chain seq x y z
N MET A 1 -36.63 -22.92 -6.65
CA MET A 1 -35.48 -22.20 -7.22
C MET A 1 -34.53 -21.94 -6.08
N THR A 2 -33.45 -22.67 -5.82
CA THR A 2 -32.65 -23.73 -6.50
C THR A 2 -31.86 -24.37 -5.35
N GLU A 3 -32.12 -25.63 -5.01
CA GLU A 3 -31.27 -26.80 -5.31
C GLU A 3 -29.81 -26.69 -4.84
N GLU A 4 -29.53 -27.50 -3.82
CA GLU A 4 -28.31 -28.26 -3.49
C GLU A 4 -26.93 -27.65 -3.83
N MET A 5 -26.16 -27.37 -2.78
CA MET A 5 -24.70 -27.50 -2.81
C MET A 5 -24.30 -28.49 -1.72
N SER A 6 -24.58 -29.77 -1.97
CA SER A 6 -23.85 -30.85 -1.32
C SER A 6 -22.43 -30.78 -1.87
N ASP A 7 -21.52 -30.15 -1.13
CA ASP A 7 -20.09 -30.21 -1.43
C ASP A 7 -19.68 -31.68 -1.28
N GLY A 8 -19.58 -32.35 -2.41
CA GLY A 8 -19.37 -33.79 -2.48
C GLY A 8 -18.00 -34.12 -1.90
N ALA A 9 -17.97 -34.47 -0.62
CA ALA A 9 -16.77 -34.92 0.06
C ALA A 9 -16.19 -36.12 -0.69
N ARG A 10 -15.00 -35.93 -1.27
CA ARG A 10 -14.25 -36.98 -1.96
C ARG A 10 -13.15 -37.47 -1.05
N VAL A 11 -12.83 -38.76 -1.15
CA VAL A 11 -11.70 -39.35 -0.43
C VAL A 11 -10.56 -39.52 -1.39
N VAL A 12 -9.41 -38.95 -1.04
CA VAL A 12 -8.19 -39.00 -1.83
C VAL A 12 -7.13 -39.77 -1.05
N ASP A 13 -6.41 -40.64 -1.76
CA ASP A 13 -5.28 -41.36 -1.22
C ASP A 13 -4.01 -40.51 -1.30
N VAL A 14 -3.42 -40.25 -0.15
CA VAL A 14 -2.22 -39.44 0.01
C VAL A 14 -1.09 -40.30 0.53
N THR A 15 0.03 -40.38 -0.20
CA THR A 15 1.18 -41.20 0.23
C THR A 15 2.28 -40.31 0.82
N ILE A 16 2.68 -40.60 2.07
CA ILE A 16 3.78 -39.93 2.77
C ILE A 16 4.75 -41.01 3.25
N ARG A 17 6.00 -40.97 2.80
CA ARG A 17 7.07 -41.96 3.13
C ARG A 17 6.64 -43.43 3.01
N GLY A 18 5.87 -43.74 1.96
CA GLY A 18 5.40 -45.10 1.68
C GLY A 18 4.16 -45.55 2.48
N SER A 19 3.63 -44.70 3.37
CA SER A 19 2.34 -44.91 4.03
C SER A 19 1.25 -44.17 3.28
N THR A 20 0.15 -44.86 2.95
CA THR A 20 -1.02 -44.28 2.28
C THR A 20 -2.08 -43.91 3.30
N TYR A 21 -2.48 -42.64 3.29
CA TYR A 21 -3.49 -42.04 4.16
C TYR A 21 -4.71 -41.65 3.33
N ARG A 22 -5.89 -42.05 3.75
CA ARG A 22 -7.16 -41.61 3.15
C ARG A 22 -7.61 -40.32 3.79
N VAL A 23 -7.71 -39.26 3.00
CA VAL A 23 -8.09 -37.93 3.47
C VAL A 23 -9.33 -37.49 2.72
N ALA A 24 -10.35 -37.04 3.45
CA ALA A 24 -11.52 -36.42 2.86
C ALA A 24 -11.20 -34.97 2.48
N CYS A 25 -11.55 -34.57 1.26
CA CYS A 25 -11.39 -33.20 0.78
C CYS A 25 -12.60 -32.74 -0.03
N GLY A 26 -12.79 -31.42 -0.11
CA GLY A 26 -13.76 -30.82 -1.03
C GLY A 26 -13.34 -31.02 -2.49
N ALA A 27 -14.30 -30.93 -3.42
CA ALA A 27 -14.06 -31.21 -4.84
C ALA A 27 -13.00 -30.29 -5.49
N SER A 28 -12.83 -29.07 -4.97
CA SER A 28 -11.83 -28.10 -5.44
C SER A 28 -10.48 -28.19 -4.74
N GLU A 29 -10.35 -28.98 -3.66
CA GLU A 29 -9.16 -29.00 -2.81
C GLU A 29 -8.22 -30.17 -3.10
N GLU A 30 -8.67 -31.16 -3.87
CA GLU A 30 -7.92 -32.38 -4.20
C GLU A 30 -6.52 -32.08 -4.75
N GLN A 31 -6.41 -31.17 -5.74
CA GLN A 31 -5.12 -30.78 -6.31
C GLN A 31 -4.20 -30.13 -5.27
N ARG A 32 -4.74 -29.21 -4.47
CA ARG A 32 -3.99 -28.50 -3.41
C ARG A 32 -3.53 -29.46 -2.33
N LEU A 33 -4.34 -30.45 -1.98
CA LEU A 33 -4.01 -31.48 -1.00
C LEU A 33 -2.84 -32.35 -1.48
N GLY A 34 -2.85 -32.76 -2.75
CA GLY A 34 -1.74 -33.52 -3.35
C GLY A 34 -0.42 -32.74 -3.34
N GLU A 35 -0.46 -31.43 -3.62
CA GLU A 35 0.71 -30.57 -3.50
C GLU A 35 1.22 -30.45 -2.06
N LEU A 36 0.32 -30.22 -1.10
CA LEU A 36 0.66 -30.10 0.32
C LEU A 36 1.29 -31.39 0.84
N ALA A 37 0.73 -32.54 0.48
CA ALA A 37 1.29 -33.84 0.80
C ALA A 37 2.70 -34.05 0.22
N SER A 38 2.90 -33.61 -1.03
CA SER A 38 4.21 -33.66 -1.68
C SER A 38 5.24 -32.78 -0.96
N ARG A 39 4.84 -31.57 -0.54
CA ARG A 39 5.71 -30.66 0.23
C ARG A 39 6.03 -31.23 1.61
N LEU A 40 5.03 -31.76 2.30
CA LEU A 40 5.20 -32.41 3.60
C LEU A 40 6.14 -33.61 3.48
N SER A 41 5.97 -34.46 2.46
CA SER A 41 6.85 -35.60 2.22
C SER A 41 8.31 -35.17 2.04
N ARG A 42 8.58 -34.12 1.26
CA ARG A 42 9.94 -33.56 1.11
C ARG A 42 10.49 -33.03 2.42
N LEU A 43 9.66 -32.39 3.24
CA LEU A 43 10.07 -31.84 4.53
C LEU A 43 10.44 -32.95 5.50
N VAL A 44 9.64 -34.01 5.57
CA VAL A 44 9.93 -35.18 6.41
C VAL A 44 11.21 -35.89 5.93
N GLU A 45 11.44 -36.01 4.62
CA GLU A 45 12.70 -36.55 4.07
C GLU A 45 13.92 -35.65 4.34
N ALA A 46 13.74 -34.32 4.32
CA ALA A 46 14.81 -33.40 4.69
C ALA A 46 15.19 -33.52 6.17
N ILE A 47 14.20 -33.78 7.05
CA ILE A 47 14.43 -34.02 8.48
C ILE A 47 15.06 -35.39 8.73
N SER A 48 14.71 -36.42 7.94
CA SER A 48 15.30 -37.75 8.05
C SER A 48 16.81 -37.76 7.76
N GLY A 49 17.33 -36.71 7.10
CA GLY A 49 18.76 -36.52 6.85
C GLY A 49 19.32 -37.46 5.77
N GLY A 50 18.47 -38.03 4.92
CA GLY A 50 18.87 -38.95 3.84
C GLY A 50 19.47 -40.28 4.31
N GLY A 51 19.49 -40.52 5.62
CA GLY A 51 20.03 -41.71 6.26
C GLY A 51 18.97 -42.37 7.12
N ARG A 52 19.02 -43.71 7.17
CA ARG A 52 18.12 -44.61 7.91
C ARG A 52 18.28 -44.44 9.43
N SER A 53 17.96 -43.26 9.96
CA SER A 53 17.82 -43.04 11.39
C SER A 53 16.63 -43.85 11.88
N ARG A 54 16.81 -44.59 12.98
CA ARG A 54 15.78 -45.45 13.61
C ARG A 54 14.69 -44.66 14.34
N THR A 55 14.50 -43.39 13.98
CA THR A 55 13.43 -42.56 14.52
C THR A 55 12.10 -43.04 13.97
N SER A 56 11.13 -43.26 14.86
CA SER A 56 9.76 -43.61 14.49
C SER A 56 9.19 -42.59 13.50
N ASP A 57 8.47 -43.06 12.48
CA ASP A 57 7.80 -42.21 11.50
C ASP A 57 6.85 -41.21 12.18
N THR A 58 6.25 -41.58 13.31
CA THR A 58 5.44 -40.69 14.14
C THR A 58 6.24 -39.49 14.65
N LEU A 59 7.49 -39.69 15.10
CA LEU A 59 8.33 -38.61 15.62
C LEU A 59 8.81 -37.69 14.50
N LEU A 60 9.10 -38.24 13.32
CA LEU A 60 9.46 -37.47 12.14
C LEU A 60 8.30 -36.59 11.66
N LEU A 61 7.07 -37.13 11.64
CA LEU A 61 5.87 -36.36 11.32
C LEU A 61 5.57 -35.30 12.38
N LEU A 62 5.75 -35.61 13.68
CA LEU A 62 5.59 -34.63 14.75
C LEU A 62 6.57 -33.46 14.60
N LEU A 63 7.86 -33.75 14.36
CA LEU A 63 8.87 -32.73 14.17
C LEU A 63 8.62 -31.90 12.90
N ALA A 64 8.15 -32.54 11.83
CA ALA A 64 7.70 -31.86 10.62
C ALA A 64 6.54 -30.89 10.89
N GLY A 65 5.57 -31.31 11.71
CA GLY A 65 4.45 -30.46 12.15
C GLY A 65 4.91 -29.26 12.95
N LEU A 66 5.75 -29.47 13.97
CA LEU A 66 6.31 -28.38 14.80
C LEU A 66 7.12 -27.38 13.96
N LYS A 67 7.91 -27.86 13.00
CA LYS A 67 8.69 -27.01 12.11
C LYS A 67 7.81 -26.20 11.15
N LEU A 68 6.68 -26.74 10.72
CA LEU A 68 5.71 -25.98 9.93
C LEU A 68 5.05 -24.88 10.74
N GLU A 69 4.70 -25.16 12.00
CA GLU A 69 4.10 -24.16 12.89
C GLU A 69 5.09 -23.01 13.17
N ASP A 70 6.34 -23.33 13.50
CA ASP A 70 7.42 -22.35 13.68
C ASP A 70 7.61 -21.47 12.43
N LYS A 71 7.53 -22.07 11.23
CA LYS A 71 7.61 -21.34 9.97
C LYS A 71 6.42 -20.40 9.75
N VAL A 72 5.22 -20.83 10.13
CA VAL A 72 4.00 -20.01 10.03
C VAL A 72 4.08 -18.84 11.00
N GLU A 73 4.55 -19.07 12.22
CA GLU A 73 4.76 -18.01 13.21
C GLU A 73 5.80 -16.99 12.72
N GLU A 74 6.96 -17.45 12.24
CA GLU A 74 8.00 -16.60 11.68
C GLU A 74 7.48 -15.74 10.52
N LEU A 75 6.77 -16.34 9.56
CA LEU A 75 6.20 -15.63 8.42
C LEU A 75 5.11 -14.64 8.83
N THR A 76 4.30 -14.99 9.85
CA THR A 76 3.27 -14.10 10.38
C THR A 76 3.88 -12.87 11.04
N GLN A 77 4.95 -13.05 11.82
CA GLN A 77 5.71 -11.94 12.42
C GLN A 77 6.39 -11.06 11.37
N GLN A 78 6.95 -11.66 10.30
CA GLN A 78 7.53 -10.90 9.20
C GLN A 78 6.47 -10.10 8.44
N LEU A 79 5.30 -10.70 8.22
CA LEU A 79 4.17 -10.03 7.58
C LEU A 79 3.69 -8.86 8.45
N SER A 80 3.49 -9.07 9.76
CA SER A 80 3.06 -8.00 10.66
C SER A 80 4.04 -6.83 10.66
N LYS A 81 5.34 -7.11 10.72
CA LYS A 81 6.39 -6.09 10.66
C LYS A 81 6.38 -5.34 9.32
N ALA A 82 6.29 -6.05 8.20
CA ALA A 82 6.22 -5.43 6.88
C ALA A 82 4.96 -4.57 6.71
N THR A 83 3.82 -4.99 7.25
CA THR A 83 2.59 -4.20 7.22
C THR A 83 2.68 -2.94 8.08
N GLU A 84 3.38 -3.02 9.22
CA GLU A 84 3.64 -1.89 10.10
C GLU A 84 4.53 -0.86 9.41
N GLU A 85 5.68 -1.26 8.87
CA GLU A 85 6.60 -0.41 8.10
C GLU A 85 5.87 0.28 6.93
N LEU A 86 5.02 -0.45 6.21
CA LEU A 86 4.22 0.10 5.11
C LEU A 86 3.18 1.11 5.60
N SER A 87 2.60 0.90 6.78
CA SER A 87 1.66 1.85 7.40
C SER A 87 2.37 3.14 7.83
N GLU A 88 3.58 3.03 8.39
CA GLU A 88 4.41 4.17 8.77
C GLU A 88 4.83 4.98 7.55
N TYR A 89 5.29 4.30 6.49
CA TYR A 89 5.66 4.94 5.24
C TYR A 89 4.47 5.69 4.62
N LYS A 90 3.28 5.09 4.60
CA LYS A 90 2.05 5.75 4.15
C LYS A 90 1.71 6.98 5.00
N ALA A 91 1.86 6.89 6.32
CA ALA A 91 1.63 8.01 7.22
C ALA A 91 2.61 9.17 6.95
N MET A 92 3.91 8.88 6.81
CA MET A 92 4.92 9.86 6.45
C MET A 92 4.63 10.51 5.09
N HIS A 93 4.31 9.72 4.08
CA HIS A 93 3.98 10.22 2.76
C HIS A 93 2.74 11.12 2.79
N SER A 94 1.69 10.72 3.54
CA SER A 94 0.49 11.55 3.71
C SER A 94 0.80 12.89 4.39
N ARG A 95 1.75 12.91 5.33
CA ARG A 95 2.21 14.13 6.00
C ARG A 95 2.95 15.04 5.03
N GLU A 96 3.82 14.48 4.19
CA GLU A 96 4.53 15.24 3.16
C GLU A 96 3.57 15.86 2.15
N VAL A 97 2.59 15.09 1.66
CA VAL A 97 1.56 15.59 0.75
C VAL A 97 0.76 16.74 1.39
N ARG A 98 0.38 16.61 2.67
CA ARG A 98 -0.30 17.70 3.40
C ARG A 98 0.57 18.94 3.51
N LEU A 99 1.85 18.79 3.85
CA LEU A 99 2.78 19.92 3.97
C LEU A 99 2.96 20.65 2.63
N ARG A 100 3.13 19.90 1.54
CA ARG A 100 3.19 20.46 0.18
C ARG A 100 1.91 21.21 -0.16
N GLY A 101 0.74 20.62 0.11
CA GLY A 101 -0.55 21.27 -0.13
C GLY A 101 -0.73 22.57 0.66
N SER A 102 -0.34 22.59 1.93
CA SER A 102 -0.37 23.82 2.76
C SER A 102 0.55 24.91 2.21
N LEU A 103 1.75 24.54 1.77
CA LEU A 103 2.72 25.47 1.19
C LEU A 103 2.22 26.04 -0.14
N GLU A 104 1.68 25.21 -1.02
CA GLU A 104 1.05 25.64 -2.27
C GLU A 104 -0.14 26.58 -2.01
N GLY A 105 -0.95 26.30 -0.99
CA GLY A 105 -2.06 27.16 -0.58
C GLY A 105 -1.59 28.56 -0.15
N LEU A 106 -0.54 28.64 0.66
CA LEU A 106 0.06 29.91 1.09
C LEU A 106 0.65 30.69 -0.07
N LEU A 107 1.37 30.02 -0.98
CA LEU A 107 1.94 30.65 -2.18
C LEU A 107 0.85 31.19 -3.10
N ARG A 108 -0.24 30.44 -3.31
CA ARG A 108 -1.38 30.91 -4.09
C ARG A 108 -2.02 32.15 -3.46
N TYR A 109 -2.19 32.14 -2.14
CA TYR A 109 -2.75 33.28 -1.42
C TYR A 109 -1.87 34.53 -1.56
N SER A 110 -0.56 34.42 -1.34
CA SER A 110 0.35 35.57 -1.44
C SER A 110 0.46 36.11 -2.87
N LEU A 111 0.48 35.24 -3.88
CA LEU A 111 0.46 35.66 -5.29
C LEU A 111 -0.85 36.35 -5.66
N SER A 112 -1.99 35.85 -5.19
CA SER A 112 -3.28 36.52 -5.42
C SER A 112 -3.29 37.90 -4.78
N ARG A 113 -2.84 37.98 -3.51
CA ARG A 113 -2.83 39.25 -2.77
C ARG A 113 -1.89 40.28 -3.37
N THR A 114 -0.71 39.88 -3.79
CA THR A 114 0.25 40.77 -4.47
C THR A 114 -0.30 41.27 -5.81
N ARG A 115 -0.99 40.41 -6.56
CA ARG A 115 -1.67 40.79 -7.80
C ARG A 115 -2.78 41.82 -7.56
N GLU A 116 -3.62 41.62 -6.56
CA GLU A 116 -4.67 42.59 -6.15
C GLU A 116 -4.06 43.95 -5.81
N LEU A 117 -3.00 43.97 -5.00
CA LEU A 117 -2.33 45.21 -4.59
C LEU A 117 -1.69 45.93 -5.78
N LEU A 118 -1.06 45.19 -6.70
CA LEU A 118 -0.53 45.75 -7.95
C LEU A 118 -1.61 46.43 -8.78
N THR A 119 -2.80 45.81 -8.92
CA THR A 119 -3.91 46.42 -9.64
C THR A 119 -4.44 47.67 -8.96
N TYR A 120 -4.47 47.68 -7.63
CA TYR A 120 -4.90 48.86 -6.87
C TYR A 120 -3.93 50.04 -7.07
N VAL A 121 -2.62 49.80 -6.93
CA VAL A 121 -1.58 50.84 -7.08
C VAL A 121 -1.53 51.37 -8.52
N ASN A 122 -1.59 50.49 -9.53
CA ASN A 122 -1.65 50.95 -10.92
C ASN A 122 -2.95 51.71 -11.22
N GLY A 123 -4.07 51.35 -10.57
CA GLY A 123 -5.33 52.11 -10.69
C GLY A 123 -5.22 53.52 -10.11
N THR A 124 -4.55 53.70 -8.97
CA THR A 124 -4.32 55.02 -8.38
C THR A 124 -3.37 55.90 -9.19
N HIS A 125 -2.37 55.31 -9.87
CA HIS A 125 -1.48 56.06 -10.76
C HIS A 125 -2.18 56.59 -12.02
N VAL A 126 -3.22 55.91 -12.52
CA VAL A 126 -4.02 56.38 -13.67
C VAL A 126 -4.90 57.58 -13.30
N GLU A 127 -5.36 57.68 -12.04
CA GLU A 127 -6.14 58.84 -11.57
C GLU A 127 -5.28 60.07 -11.26
N GLU A 128 -4.02 59.90 -10.83
CA GLU A 128 -3.07 61.02 -10.66
C GLU A 128 -2.61 61.61 -12.01
N GLU A 129 -2.26 60.79 -13.01
CA GLU A 129 -1.83 61.30 -14.33
C GLU A 129 -2.97 62.00 -15.11
N ALA A 130 -4.24 61.63 -14.85
CA ALA A 130 -5.39 62.32 -15.44
C ALA A 130 -5.59 63.74 -14.86
N HIS A 131 -5.14 64.00 -13.63
CA HIS A 131 -5.30 65.29 -12.96
C HIS A 131 -4.16 66.29 -13.30
N ASP A 132 -3.00 65.79 -13.74
CA ASP A 132 -1.85 66.62 -14.13
C ASP A 132 -1.91 67.10 -15.60
N THR A 133 -2.70 66.44 -16.46
CA THR A 133 -2.85 66.85 -17.88
C THR A 133 -3.88 67.96 -18.11
N GLU A 134 -4.80 68.21 -17.16
CA GLU A 134 -5.79 69.30 -17.25
C GLU A 134 -5.25 70.65 -16.69
N SER A 135 -4.19 70.63 -15.87
CA SER A 135 -3.60 71.84 -15.29
C SER A 135 -2.60 72.56 -16.22
N ALA A 136 -2.05 71.88 -17.22
CA ALA A 136 -1.07 72.46 -18.15
C ALA A 136 -1.68 73.31 -19.29
N ALA A 137 -3.01 73.41 -19.41
CA ALA A 137 -3.67 74.08 -20.54
C ALA A 137 -4.12 75.54 -20.28
N VAL A 138 -3.93 76.11 -19.08
CA VAL A 138 -4.55 77.42 -18.73
C VAL A 138 -3.58 78.60 -18.61
N GLU A 139 -2.26 78.41 -18.47
CA GLU A 139 -1.31 79.54 -18.38
C GLU A 139 -0.56 79.79 -19.69
N GLY A 140 -1.30 80.25 -20.71
CA GLY A 140 -0.74 80.52 -22.04
C GLY A 140 -1.36 81.70 -22.79
N THR A 141 -2.10 82.61 -22.15
CA THR A 141 -2.61 83.82 -22.82
C THR A 141 -2.76 85.01 -21.86
N ALA A 142 -1.67 85.68 -21.52
CA ALA A 142 -1.71 87.04 -20.99
C ALA A 142 -0.41 87.80 -21.31
N GLY A 143 -0.06 87.87 -22.59
CA GLY A 143 0.67 89.01 -23.13
C GLY A 143 -0.28 89.77 -24.04
N THR A 144 -0.44 91.08 -23.84
CA THR A 144 -0.18 92.16 -24.83
C THR A 144 -0.83 93.46 -24.33
N CYS A 145 -0.08 94.57 -24.48
CA CYS A 145 -0.41 95.99 -24.34
C CYS A 145 -0.14 96.63 -22.98
#